data_AF-A0A3M1D493-F1
#
_entry.id   AF-A0A3M1D493-F1
#
_cell.length_a   1.000
_cell.length_b   1.000
_cell.length_c   1.000
_cell.angle_alpha   90.00
_cell.angle_beta   90.00
_cell.angle_gamma   90.00
#
_symmetry.space_group_name_H-M   'P 1'
#
loop_
_entity.id
_entity.type
_entity.pdbx_description
1 polymer ?
#
loop_
_entity_poly.entity_id
_entity_poly.type
_entity_poly.pdbx_seq_one_letter_code
_entity_poly.pdbx_strand_id
1 'polypeptide(L)'
;MCGIIATVGRNRAIPVLLEGLHRLEYRGYDSAGLAVLDGGRLVLHRKVGRVRELEAQVPAEQPGTVGIAHTRWATHGGVTEANAHPHLDTTGRIAVVHNGIIENMSALRARLEGEGVRFRSETDSEILAHLIGRYYFAEDGSETAGRPVAAVRAALRVVRGTWGIAALFADHPELIVAARNGSPLVIGLGEGQSYLASDSHALVPYTRRVVFLDDGEVARIDASGVQTWHSDGAQVDNAIETLEEVWGDGDKGRYPHLMLKEIHEQPEALSRCLSGRVVSETGTARLGGLDLSPRDLARISRVGLLGCGTAYHACRVGAQLIEAATRVPAKAEIASEFRHRNPVVDPDALFFAVSQSGETADTLGAVKEIQIKGGEVMGVVNVVGSSIARACGRGVYIHSGPEMSVASTKAFSNMVAALAVFTLMLARQRGLSVHDGRAYIQQLLDVPSRVAAYLDEPGPIDELVSWVTAPTTNMVLFLGRGLSAPVAAEGALKLMEVAYIPCIAYPAGEMKHGPIALLEEGSPVIVIAPRDALQDKTLSNLQECKARGARVALIHTAGDPVGRYADLSIPVPDTHPFFSPLLTVLPLQLLAYRAGLALGRDIDRPRNLAKSVTVE
;
A
#
# COMPACT_ATOMS: atom_id res chain seq x y z
N MET A 1 -9.45 -0.09 3.32
CA MET A 1 -9.40 -1.54 3.01
C MET A 1 -10.09 -2.34 4.10
N CYS A 2 -10.64 -3.49 3.79
CA CYS A 2 -11.26 -4.32 4.83
C CYS A 2 -10.26 -5.36 5.38
N GLY A 3 -10.54 -5.89 6.57
CA GLY A 3 -9.78 -6.98 7.19
C GLY A 3 -10.67 -8.21 7.39
N ILE A 4 -10.19 -9.40 7.06
CA ILE A 4 -10.83 -10.68 7.39
C ILE A 4 -9.94 -11.43 8.37
N ILE A 5 -10.53 -12.01 9.42
CA ILE A 5 -9.91 -13.02 10.27
C ILE A 5 -10.92 -14.14 10.53
N ALA A 6 -10.47 -15.39 10.53
CA ALA A 6 -11.28 -16.54 10.90
C ALA A 6 -10.44 -17.60 11.62
N THR A 7 -11.11 -18.46 12.38
CA THR A 7 -10.45 -19.50 13.17
C THR A 7 -11.35 -20.72 13.31
N VAL A 8 -10.77 -21.91 13.27
CA VAL A 8 -11.45 -23.21 13.42
C VAL A 8 -10.57 -24.18 14.19
N GLY A 9 -11.12 -24.81 15.24
CA GLY A 9 -10.45 -25.90 15.95
C GLY A 9 -10.85 -26.04 17.41
N ARG A 10 -9.86 -26.22 18.29
CA ARG A 10 -10.01 -26.47 19.74
C ARG A 10 -10.14 -25.18 20.58
N ASN A 11 -9.52 -24.09 20.16
CA ASN A 11 -9.48 -22.85 20.94
C ASN A 11 -10.75 -22.01 20.75
N ARG A 12 -11.13 -21.26 21.78
CA ARG A 12 -12.27 -20.32 21.70
C ARG A 12 -12.03 -19.30 20.58
N ALA A 13 -13.07 -19.04 19.78
CA ALA A 13 -12.94 -18.17 18.62
C ALA A 13 -12.81 -16.68 18.99
N ILE A 14 -13.58 -16.19 19.96
CA ILE A 14 -13.69 -14.75 20.28
C ILE A 14 -12.34 -14.07 20.54
N PRO A 15 -11.45 -14.57 21.43
CA PRO A 15 -10.17 -13.89 21.68
C PRO A 15 -9.30 -13.80 20.42
N VAL A 16 -9.29 -14.87 19.60
CA VAL A 16 -8.52 -14.93 18.36
C VAL A 16 -9.04 -13.92 17.34
N LEU A 17 -10.37 -13.85 17.20
CA LEU A 17 -11.02 -12.93 16.27
C LEU A 17 -10.78 -11.47 16.65
N LEU A 18 -10.98 -11.10 17.92
CA LEU A 18 -10.79 -9.71 18.37
C LEU A 18 -9.33 -9.25 18.23
N GLU A 19 -8.37 -10.07 18.65
CA GLU A 19 -6.94 -9.77 18.48
C GLU A 19 -6.57 -9.66 16.99
N GLY A 20 -7.09 -10.56 16.15
CA GLY A 20 -6.90 -10.47 14.69
C GLY A 20 -7.50 -9.20 14.10
N LEU A 21 -8.67 -8.75 14.56
CA LEU A 21 -9.26 -7.49 14.12
C LEU A 21 -8.42 -6.28 14.53
N HIS A 22 -7.91 -6.22 15.76
CA HIS A 22 -7.01 -5.15 16.21
C HIS A 22 -5.79 -5.02 15.30
N ARG A 23 -5.19 -6.17 14.93
CA ARG A 23 -4.05 -6.25 13.99
C ARG A 23 -4.38 -5.86 12.55
N LEU A 24 -5.66 -5.89 12.17
CA LEU A 24 -6.17 -5.55 10.83
C LEU A 24 -6.86 -4.18 10.79
N GLU A 25 -7.01 -3.50 11.91
CA GLU A 25 -7.73 -2.22 12.01
C GLU A 25 -7.09 -1.10 11.17
N TYR A 26 -5.78 -1.19 10.92
CA TYR A 26 -5.08 -0.27 10.02
C TYR A 26 -5.57 -0.34 8.57
N ARG A 27 -6.24 -1.44 8.19
CA ARG A 27 -6.86 -1.60 6.88
C ARG A 27 -8.15 -0.80 6.82
N GLY A 28 -9.00 -0.88 7.85
CA GLY A 28 -10.32 -0.21 7.89
C GLY A 28 -10.92 -0.16 9.29
N TYR A 29 -11.69 0.89 9.55
CA TYR A 29 -12.13 1.28 10.89
C TYR A 29 -13.50 1.99 10.91
N ASP A 30 -14.30 1.86 9.85
CA ASP A 30 -15.65 2.46 9.80
C ASP A 30 -16.65 1.63 10.63
N SER A 31 -16.49 0.30 10.62
CA SER A 31 -17.28 -0.64 11.40
C SER A 31 -16.54 -1.98 11.54
N ALA A 32 -16.93 -2.78 12.52
CA ALA A 32 -16.39 -4.11 12.76
C ALA A 32 -17.49 -5.08 13.17
N GLY A 33 -17.27 -6.38 12.94
CA GLY A 33 -18.18 -7.41 13.43
C GLY A 33 -17.60 -8.81 13.38
N LEU A 34 -18.27 -9.73 14.06
CA LEU A 34 -17.91 -11.14 14.11
C LEU A 34 -19.14 -12.05 14.17
N ALA A 35 -18.95 -13.29 13.73
CA ALA A 35 -19.90 -14.37 13.89
C ALA A 35 -19.15 -15.59 14.46
N VAL A 36 -19.73 -16.19 15.50
CA VAL A 36 -19.24 -17.45 16.05
C VAL A 36 -20.35 -18.48 16.07
N LEU A 37 -19.97 -19.75 15.94
CA LEU A 37 -20.90 -20.86 16.02
C LEU A 37 -20.99 -21.37 17.47
N ASP A 38 -22.18 -21.22 18.06
CA ASP A 38 -22.51 -21.64 19.42
C ASP A 38 -23.67 -22.64 19.38
N GLY A 39 -23.41 -23.89 19.75
CA GLY A 39 -24.44 -24.94 19.83
C GLY A 39 -25.21 -25.16 18.52
N GLY A 40 -24.56 -25.02 17.35
CA GLY A 40 -25.19 -25.13 16.04
C GLY A 40 -25.96 -23.89 15.59
N ARG A 41 -25.81 -22.75 16.28
CA ARG A 41 -26.40 -21.46 15.92
C ARG A 41 -25.32 -20.43 15.64
N LEU A 42 -25.52 -19.61 14.62
CA LEU A 42 -24.65 -18.48 14.33
C LEU A 42 -25.05 -17.29 15.20
N VAL A 43 -24.12 -16.81 16.02
CA VAL A 43 -24.32 -15.63 16.86
C VAL A 43 -23.49 -14.47 16.30
N LEU A 44 -24.18 -13.40 15.90
CA LEU A 44 -23.58 -12.22 15.30
C LEU A 44 -23.43 -11.07 16.29
N HIS A 45 -22.28 -10.40 16.21
CA HIS A 45 -22.03 -9.11 16.86
C HIS A 45 -21.48 -8.13 15.83
N ARG A 46 -22.07 -6.95 15.73
CA ARG A 46 -21.66 -5.91 14.77
C ARG A 46 -21.72 -4.55 15.43
N LYS A 47 -20.80 -3.66 15.04
CA LYS A 47 -20.74 -2.30 15.57
C LYS A 47 -20.19 -1.32 14.56
N VAL A 48 -20.74 -0.10 14.55
CA VAL A 48 -20.13 1.05 13.88
C VAL A 48 -19.01 1.61 14.75
N GLY A 49 -17.88 1.96 14.13
CA GLY A 49 -16.70 2.46 14.82
C GLY A 49 -15.52 1.50 14.76
N ARG A 50 -14.57 1.71 15.68
CA ARG A 50 -13.33 0.96 15.79
C ARG A 50 -13.58 -0.41 16.45
N VAL A 51 -12.56 -1.27 16.47
CA VAL A 51 -12.67 -2.65 16.98
C VAL A 51 -13.02 -2.66 18.48
N ARG A 52 -12.53 -1.69 19.25
CA ARG A 52 -12.83 -1.54 20.68
C ARG A 52 -14.33 -1.36 20.97
N GLU A 53 -15.08 -0.71 20.07
CA GLU A 53 -16.53 -0.52 20.24
C GLU A 53 -17.28 -1.85 20.07
N LEU A 54 -16.80 -2.74 19.18
CA LEU A 54 -17.29 -4.12 19.07
C LEU A 54 -16.91 -4.93 20.31
N GLU A 55 -15.65 -4.87 20.73
CA GLU A 55 -15.13 -5.60 21.89
C GLU A 55 -15.94 -5.34 23.16
N ALA A 56 -16.35 -4.09 23.38
CA ALA A 56 -17.19 -3.72 24.53
C ALA A 56 -18.57 -4.39 24.57
N GLN A 57 -19.06 -4.92 23.44
CA GLN A 57 -20.38 -5.57 23.32
C GLN A 57 -20.29 -7.10 23.31
N VAL A 58 -19.12 -7.67 22.98
CA VAL A 58 -18.94 -9.12 22.81
C VAL A 58 -18.64 -9.78 24.16
N PRO A 59 -19.44 -10.77 24.62
CA PRO A 59 -19.15 -11.49 25.84
C PRO A 59 -17.88 -12.34 25.70
N ALA A 60 -16.90 -12.12 26.57
CA ALA A 60 -15.62 -12.86 26.55
C ALA A 60 -15.79 -14.39 26.74
N GLU A 61 -16.86 -14.81 27.43
CA GLU A 61 -17.16 -16.22 27.68
C GLU A 61 -18.07 -16.87 26.63
N GLN A 62 -18.40 -16.16 25.55
CA GLN A 62 -19.29 -16.70 24.53
C GLN A 62 -18.74 -18.03 23.98
N PRO A 63 -19.54 -19.12 24.01
CA PRO A 63 -19.10 -20.40 23.50
C PRO A 63 -18.90 -20.39 21.98
N GLY A 64 -18.01 -21.27 21.51
CA GLY A 64 -17.71 -21.44 20.10
C GLY A 64 -16.21 -21.46 19.83
N THR A 65 -15.79 -22.42 19.02
CA THR A 65 -14.39 -22.57 18.58
C THR A 65 -14.19 -22.32 17.09
N VAL A 66 -15.29 -21.98 16.40
CA VAL A 66 -15.29 -21.63 14.97
C VAL A 66 -15.95 -20.27 14.80
N GLY A 67 -15.30 -19.40 14.05
CA GLY A 67 -15.83 -18.06 13.80
C GLY A 67 -15.10 -17.31 12.70
N ILE A 68 -15.77 -16.26 12.21
CA ILE A 68 -15.28 -15.29 11.23
C ILE A 68 -15.48 -13.89 11.79
N ALA A 69 -14.61 -12.96 11.45
CA ALA A 69 -14.71 -11.56 11.81
C ALA A 69 -14.17 -10.64 10.72
N HIS A 70 -14.61 -9.38 10.77
CA HIS A 70 -14.34 -8.39 9.74
C HIS A 70 -14.16 -6.98 10.29
N THR A 71 -13.22 -6.23 9.72
CA THR A 71 -13.18 -4.75 9.78
C THR A 71 -13.52 -4.19 8.41
N ARG A 72 -14.40 -3.19 8.36
CA ARG A 72 -14.93 -2.64 7.12
C ARG A 72 -14.42 -1.24 6.84
N TRP A 73 -14.09 -1.03 5.57
CA TRP A 73 -13.96 0.26 4.90
C TRP A 73 -15.11 0.40 3.91
N ALA A 74 -16.00 1.37 4.09
CA ALA A 74 -17.22 1.45 3.29
C ALA A 74 -16.94 1.82 1.82
N THR A 75 -17.40 1.00 0.88
CA THR A 75 -17.39 1.28 -0.58
C THR A 75 -18.82 1.44 -1.10
N HIS A 76 -19.67 0.44 -0.87
CA HIS A 76 -21.10 0.43 -1.21
C HIS A 76 -21.98 0.46 0.05
N GLY A 77 -22.89 1.43 0.13
CA GLY A 77 -23.77 1.63 1.30
C GLY A 77 -23.10 2.38 2.45
N GLY A 78 -23.89 3.17 3.18
CA GLY A 78 -23.40 4.03 4.26
C GLY A 78 -22.74 3.27 5.44
N VAL A 79 -22.12 4.02 6.34
CA VAL A 79 -21.54 3.48 7.59
C VAL A 79 -22.67 3.21 8.59
N THR A 80 -23.24 2.01 8.53
CA THR A 80 -24.33 1.56 9.41
C THR A 80 -24.06 0.16 9.93
N GLU A 81 -24.67 -0.20 11.06
CA GLU A 81 -24.54 -1.55 11.62
C GLU A 81 -25.15 -2.62 10.71
N ALA A 82 -26.18 -2.28 9.93
CA ALA A 82 -26.77 -3.17 8.94
C ALA A 82 -25.81 -3.52 7.79
N ASN A 83 -24.97 -2.56 7.39
CA ASN A 83 -23.94 -2.70 6.36
C ASN A 83 -22.61 -3.28 6.89
N ALA A 84 -22.48 -3.47 8.21
CA ALA A 84 -21.32 -4.14 8.78
C ALA A 84 -21.40 -5.65 8.54
N HIS A 85 -20.25 -6.26 8.29
CA HIS A 85 -20.10 -7.71 8.14
C HIS A 85 -20.01 -8.37 9.54
N PRO A 86 -20.29 -9.68 9.68
CA PRO A 86 -20.70 -10.64 8.65
C PRO A 86 -22.14 -10.46 8.16
N HIS A 87 -22.43 -10.91 6.93
CA HIS A 87 -23.78 -11.00 6.37
C HIS A 87 -24.34 -12.42 6.48
N LEU A 88 -25.64 -12.53 6.71
CA LEU A 88 -26.35 -13.81 6.81
C LEU A 88 -27.16 -14.09 5.56
N ASP A 89 -27.33 -15.37 5.24
CA ASP A 89 -28.32 -15.81 4.25
C ASP A 89 -29.76 -15.65 4.78
N THR A 90 -30.74 -15.99 3.94
CA THR A 90 -32.17 -15.88 4.27
C THR A 90 -32.55 -16.76 5.47
N THR A 91 -31.92 -17.93 5.63
CA THR A 91 -32.21 -18.87 6.73
C THR A 91 -31.48 -18.52 8.03
N GLY A 92 -30.42 -17.69 7.95
CA GLY A 92 -29.54 -17.39 9.07
C GLY A 92 -28.59 -18.54 9.44
N ARG A 93 -28.43 -19.54 8.57
CA ARG A 93 -27.55 -20.71 8.77
C ARG A 93 -26.20 -20.57 8.06
N ILE A 94 -26.02 -19.54 7.24
CA ILE A 94 -24.76 -19.25 6.57
C ILE A 94 -24.36 -17.81 6.90
N ALA A 95 -23.12 -17.61 7.33
CA ALA A 95 -22.52 -16.29 7.55
C ALA A 95 -21.33 -16.08 6.63
N VAL A 96 -21.19 -14.89 6.05
CA VAL A 96 -20.12 -14.54 5.10
C VAL A 96 -19.47 -13.22 5.49
N VAL A 97 -18.14 -13.18 5.44
CA VAL A 97 -17.35 -11.95 5.40
C VAL A 97 -16.68 -11.83 4.03
N HIS A 98 -16.51 -10.60 3.55
CA HIS A 98 -16.04 -10.30 2.20
C HIS A 98 -15.11 -9.09 2.17
N ASN A 99 -14.01 -9.21 1.44
CA ASN A 99 -13.14 -8.12 1.00
C ASN A 99 -13.17 -8.09 -0.53
N GLY A 100 -13.51 -6.96 -1.15
CA GLY A 100 -13.60 -6.87 -2.60
C GLY A 100 -14.81 -6.04 -3.04
N ILE A 101 -15.12 -6.13 -4.33
CA ILE A 101 -16.27 -5.45 -4.95
C ILE A 101 -16.95 -6.43 -5.92
N ILE A 102 -18.27 -6.59 -5.77
CA ILE A 102 -19.10 -7.38 -6.69
C ILE A 102 -19.71 -6.47 -7.76
N GLU A 103 -19.06 -6.40 -8.92
CA GLU A 103 -19.39 -5.48 -10.01
C GLU A 103 -20.78 -5.72 -10.62
N ASN A 104 -21.25 -6.97 -10.63
CA ASN A 104 -22.56 -7.33 -11.15
C ASN A 104 -23.67 -7.40 -10.07
N MET A 105 -23.50 -6.68 -8.95
CA MET A 105 -24.44 -6.70 -7.82
C MET A 105 -25.89 -6.40 -8.22
N SER A 106 -26.13 -5.40 -9.07
CA SER A 106 -27.49 -4.95 -9.41
C SER A 106 -28.30 -6.04 -10.10
N ALA A 107 -27.68 -6.79 -11.02
CA ALA A 107 -28.32 -7.89 -11.73
C ALA A 107 -28.59 -9.09 -10.80
N LEU A 108 -27.62 -9.43 -9.93
CA LEU A 108 -27.75 -10.54 -8.99
C LEU A 108 -28.81 -10.25 -7.91
N ARG A 109 -28.83 -9.02 -7.39
CA ARG A 109 -29.84 -8.56 -6.43
C ARG A 109 -31.24 -8.65 -7.02
N ALA A 110 -31.47 -8.09 -8.21
CA ALA A 110 -32.78 -8.13 -8.86
C ALA A 110 -33.28 -9.57 -9.08
N ARG A 111 -32.39 -10.49 -9.44
CA ARG A 111 -32.71 -11.92 -9.58
C ARG A 111 -33.13 -12.54 -8.24
N LEU A 112 -32.35 -12.33 -7.18
CA LEU A 112 -32.64 -12.88 -5.85
C LEU A 112 -33.92 -12.29 -5.25
N GLU A 113 -34.16 -10.99 -5.43
CA GLU A 113 -35.42 -10.33 -5.03
C GLU A 113 -36.63 -10.92 -5.78
N GLY A 114 -36.48 -11.20 -7.08
CA GLY A 114 -37.49 -11.90 -7.89
C GLY A 114 -37.79 -13.33 -7.42
N GLU A 115 -36.87 -13.94 -6.67
CA GLU A 115 -37.02 -15.25 -6.04
C GLU A 115 -37.50 -15.17 -4.57
N GLY A 116 -37.84 -13.97 -4.10
CA GLY A 116 -38.42 -13.73 -2.78
C GLY A 116 -37.39 -13.40 -1.68
N VAL A 117 -36.10 -13.25 -2.02
CA VAL A 117 -35.07 -12.83 -1.04
C VAL A 117 -35.31 -11.38 -0.62
N ARG A 118 -35.24 -11.13 0.69
CA ARG A 118 -35.30 -9.78 1.26
C ARG A 118 -33.92 -9.37 1.77
N PHE A 119 -33.33 -8.38 1.12
CA PHE A 119 -32.06 -7.80 1.53
C PHE A 119 -32.22 -6.89 2.75
N ARG A 120 -31.23 -6.91 3.64
CA ARG A 120 -31.20 -6.16 4.91
C ARG A 120 -30.15 -5.06 4.94
N SER A 121 -29.27 -5.04 3.95
CA SER A 121 -28.19 -4.07 3.77
C SER A 121 -28.25 -3.47 2.37
N GLU A 122 -27.44 -2.45 2.15
CA GLU A 122 -27.19 -1.84 0.83
C GLU A 122 -25.94 -2.43 0.16
N THR A 123 -25.27 -3.37 0.83
CA THR A 123 -23.97 -3.87 0.42
C THR A 123 -24.08 -4.87 -0.73
N ASP A 124 -23.05 -4.89 -1.55
CA ASP A 124 -22.76 -5.94 -2.53
C ASP A 124 -22.48 -7.29 -1.85
N SER A 125 -21.91 -7.25 -0.64
CA SER A 125 -21.44 -8.40 0.11
C SER A 125 -22.57 -9.32 0.61
N GLU A 126 -23.75 -8.77 0.92
CA GLU A 126 -24.93 -9.58 1.30
C GLU A 126 -25.40 -10.52 0.16
N ILE A 127 -25.15 -10.15 -1.10
CA ILE A 127 -25.50 -10.99 -2.26
C ILE A 127 -24.79 -12.34 -2.18
N LEU A 128 -23.53 -12.36 -1.72
CA LEU A 128 -22.76 -13.59 -1.60
C LEU A 128 -23.41 -14.56 -0.60
N ALA A 129 -23.88 -14.05 0.55
CA ALA A 129 -24.53 -14.89 1.56
C ALA A 129 -25.80 -15.54 1.02
N HIS A 130 -26.67 -14.77 0.35
CA HIS A 130 -27.90 -15.29 -0.24
C HIS A 130 -27.65 -16.22 -1.42
N LEU A 131 -26.66 -15.92 -2.27
CA LEU A 131 -26.32 -16.74 -3.43
C LEU A 131 -25.72 -18.09 -3.01
N ILE A 132 -24.84 -18.10 -2.01
CA ILE A 132 -24.33 -19.33 -1.41
C ILE A 132 -25.47 -20.13 -0.79
N GLY A 133 -26.35 -19.47 -0.02
CA GLY A 133 -27.55 -20.09 0.55
C GLY A 133 -28.44 -20.76 -0.48
N ARG A 134 -28.69 -20.09 -1.61
CA ARG A 134 -29.46 -20.66 -2.72
C ARG A 134 -28.88 -21.98 -3.22
N TYR A 135 -27.57 -22.05 -3.46
CA TYR A 135 -26.95 -23.29 -3.96
C TYR A 135 -26.84 -24.36 -2.86
N TYR A 136 -26.63 -23.95 -1.61
CA TYR A 136 -26.50 -24.88 -0.48
C TYR A 136 -27.84 -25.53 -0.12
N PHE A 137 -28.94 -24.79 -0.17
CA PHE A 137 -30.32 -25.27 0.07
C PHE A 137 -31.05 -25.64 -1.22
N ALA A 138 -30.32 -25.96 -2.30
CA ALA A 138 -30.91 -26.52 -3.50
C ALA A 138 -31.61 -27.86 -3.21
N GLU A 139 -32.51 -28.29 -4.12
CA GLU A 139 -33.25 -29.54 -3.97
C GLU A 139 -32.33 -30.76 -3.79
N ASP A 140 -32.81 -31.72 -3.00
CA ASP A 140 -32.10 -32.98 -2.74
C ASP A 140 -31.77 -33.70 -4.05
N GLY A 141 -30.51 -34.07 -4.23
CA GLY A 141 -29.98 -34.63 -5.48
C GLY A 141 -29.20 -33.62 -6.34
N SER A 142 -29.27 -32.31 -6.05
CA SER A 142 -28.35 -31.33 -6.62
C SER A 142 -26.90 -31.61 -6.22
N GLU A 143 -25.96 -31.34 -7.12
CA GLU A 143 -24.51 -31.46 -6.85
C GLU A 143 -24.03 -30.55 -5.70
N THR A 144 -24.79 -29.50 -5.37
CA THR A 144 -24.46 -28.49 -4.36
C THR A 144 -25.21 -28.65 -3.03
N ALA A 145 -26.31 -29.39 -3.00
CA ALA A 145 -27.20 -29.47 -1.82
C ALA A 145 -26.44 -30.00 -0.60
N GLY A 146 -26.45 -29.24 0.49
CA GLY A 146 -25.77 -29.58 1.75
C GLY A 146 -24.24 -29.65 1.66
N ARG A 147 -23.62 -29.20 0.56
CA ARG A 147 -22.17 -29.30 0.30
C ARG A 147 -21.53 -27.91 0.26
N PRO A 148 -20.90 -27.46 1.36
CA PRO A 148 -20.39 -26.09 1.50
C PRO A 148 -19.47 -25.62 0.36
N VAL A 149 -18.44 -26.41 0.02
CA VAL A 149 -17.46 -26.07 -1.02
C VAL A 149 -18.12 -25.98 -2.40
N ALA A 150 -19.04 -26.91 -2.72
CA ALA A 150 -19.74 -26.92 -4.00
C ALA A 150 -20.68 -25.72 -4.13
N ALA A 151 -21.40 -25.36 -3.06
CA ALA A 151 -22.27 -24.20 -3.03
C ALA A 151 -21.50 -22.88 -3.22
N VAL A 152 -20.36 -22.72 -2.53
CA VAL A 152 -19.49 -21.55 -2.71
C VAL A 152 -18.96 -21.46 -4.14
N ARG A 153 -18.45 -22.57 -4.69
CA ARG A 153 -17.97 -22.60 -6.09
C ARG A 153 -19.06 -22.23 -7.09
N ALA A 154 -20.27 -22.79 -6.93
CA ALA A 154 -21.40 -22.50 -7.80
C ALA A 154 -21.85 -21.03 -7.70
N ALA A 155 -21.84 -20.44 -6.50
CA ALA A 155 -22.10 -19.03 -6.30
C ALA A 155 -21.09 -18.14 -7.04
N LEU A 156 -19.79 -18.42 -6.88
CA LEU A 156 -18.73 -17.59 -7.45
C LEU A 156 -18.64 -17.64 -8.98
N ARG A 157 -19.16 -18.70 -9.63
CA ARG A 157 -19.19 -18.79 -11.11
C ARG A 157 -20.04 -17.72 -11.79
N VAL A 158 -21.04 -17.16 -11.10
CA VAL A 158 -21.93 -16.12 -11.66
C VAL A 158 -21.59 -14.72 -11.15
N VAL A 159 -20.59 -14.60 -10.30
CA VAL A 159 -20.11 -13.35 -9.70
C VAL A 159 -19.02 -12.74 -10.60
N ARG A 160 -19.05 -11.42 -10.75
CA ARG A 160 -18.00 -10.64 -11.43
C ARG A 160 -17.41 -9.63 -10.47
N GLY A 161 -16.10 -9.44 -10.53
CA GLY A 161 -15.36 -8.52 -9.69
C GLY A 161 -14.29 -9.21 -8.87
N THR A 162 -13.97 -8.64 -7.72
CA THR A 162 -12.93 -9.14 -6.81
C THR A 162 -13.54 -9.58 -5.49
N TRP A 163 -12.97 -10.63 -4.89
CA TRP A 163 -13.40 -11.13 -3.59
C TRP A 163 -12.28 -11.86 -2.86
N GLY A 164 -12.29 -11.72 -1.55
CA GLY A 164 -11.71 -12.64 -0.58
C GLY A 164 -12.83 -12.91 0.42
N ILE A 165 -13.28 -14.16 0.52
CA ILE A 165 -14.42 -14.53 1.36
C ILE A 165 -14.04 -15.57 2.41
N ALA A 166 -14.74 -15.52 3.54
CA ALA A 166 -14.81 -16.63 4.48
C ALA A 166 -16.28 -16.87 4.85
N ALA A 167 -16.70 -18.13 4.79
CA ALA A 167 -18.08 -18.55 5.02
C ALA A 167 -18.16 -19.62 6.12
N LEU A 168 -19.12 -19.43 7.03
CA LEU A 168 -19.53 -20.40 8.04
C LEU A 168 -20.84 -21.05 7.65
N PHE A 169 -21.00 -22.31 8.04
CA PHE A 169 -22.21 -23.09 7.83
C PHE A 169 -22.63 -23.69 9.17
N ALA A 170 -23.85 -23.39 9.63
CA ALA A 170 -24.34 -23.86 10.93
C ALA A 170 -24.36 -25.40 11.06
N ASP A 171 -24.43 -26.10 9.92
CA ASP A 171 -24.55 -27.55 9.82
C ASP A 171 -23.20 -28.27 9.79
N HIS A 172 -22.12 -27.51 9.58
CA HIS A 172 -20.75 -28.02 9.46
C HIS A 172 -19.88 -27.27 10.49
N PRO A 173 -20.04 -27.55 11.80
CA PRO A 173 -19.40 -26.82 12.89
C PRO A 173 -17.88 -26.94 12.96
N GLU A 174 -17.27 -27.77 12.11
CA GLU A 174 -15.85 -28.03 12.03
C GLU A 174 -15.18 -27.38 10.81
N LEU A 175 -15.91 -26.52 10.08
CA LEU A 175 -15.52 -26.06 8.75
C LEU A 175 -15.62 -24.55 8.56
N ILE A 176 -14.60 -24.00 7.90
CA ILE A 176 -14.67 -22.71 7.20
C ILE A 176 -14.43 -22.97 5.70
N VAL A 177 -15.24 -22.34 4.84
CA VAL A 177 -14.94 -22.28 3.40
C VAL A 177 -14.43 -20.90 3.05
N ALA A 178 -13.27 -20.83 2.41
CA ALA A 178 -12.67 -19.59 1.95
C ALA A 178 -12.54 -19.60 0.42
N ALA A 179 -12.55 -18.42 -0.21
CA ALA A 179 -12.25 -18.32 -1.64
C ALA A 179 -11.65 -16.96 -1.97
N ARG A 180 -10.77 -16.95 -2.99
CA ARG A 180 -10.02 -15.77 -3.42
C ARG A 180 -10.17 -15.52 -4.91
N ASN A 181 -10.32 -14.25 -5.27
CA ASN A 181 -10.12 -13.69 -6.60
C ASN A 181 -9.79 -12.20 -6.46
N GLY A 182 -8.52 -11.83 -6.51
CA GLY A 182 -8.04 -10.45 -6.39
C GLY A 182 -7.71 -10.03 -4.96
N SER A 183 -8.66 -10.10 -4.01
CA SER A 183 -8.39 -9.70 -2.61
C SER A 183 -7.63 -10.79 -1.84
N PRO A 184 -6.52 -10.45 -1.15
CA PRO A 184 -5.62 -11.44 -0.57
C PRO A 184 -6.29 -12.24 0.55
N LEU A 185 -5.95 -13.53 0.60
CA LEU A 185 -6.27 -14.46 1.69
C LEU A 185 -5.07 -15.37 1.96
N VAL A 186 -4.78 -15.57 3.24
CA VAL A 186 -3.72 -16.44 3.73
C VAL A 186 -4.26 -17.33 4.85
N ILE A 187 -3.91 -18.61 4.81
CA ILE A 187 -4.37 -19.63 5.74
C ILE A 187 -3.20 -19.97 6.66
N GLY A 188 -3.39 -19.84 7.96
CA GLY A 188 -2.42 -20.22 8.99
C GLY A 188 -2.66 -21.62 9.50
N LEU A 189 -1.61 -22.42 9.59
CA LEU A 189 -1.65 -23.80 10.06
C LEU A 189 -1.08 -23.89 11.49
N GLY A 190 -1.91 -24.20 12.47
CA GLY A 190 -1.53 -24.45 13.86
C GLY A 190 -1.68 -25.92 14.27
N GLU A 191 -1.52 -26.21 15.56
CA GLU A 191 -1.70 -27.56 16.10
C GLU A 191 -3.15 -27.78 16.54
N GLY A 192 -3.94 -28.49 15.73
CA GLY A 192 -5.36 -28.72 16.02
C GLY A 192 -6.22 -27.45 15.94
N GLN A 193 -5.68 -26.40 15.29
CA GLN A 193 -6.32 -25.14 15.02
C GLN A 193 -5.82 -24.63 13.66
N SER A 194 -6.73 -24.12 12.85
CA SER A 194 -6.40 -23.40 11.62
C SER A 194 -6.96 -22.00 11.67
N TYR A 195 -6.33 -21.10 10.94
CA TYR A 195 -6.64 -19.68 10.89
C TYR A 195 -6.74 -19.22 9.44
N LEU A 196 -7.47 -18.15 9.18
CA LEU A 196 -7.53 -17.49 7.89
C LEU A 196 -7.47 -15.99 8.13
N ALA A 197 -6.67 -15.27 7.36
CA ALA A 197 -6.69 -13.82 7.39
C ALA A 197 -6.54 -13.22 6.00
N SER A 198 -6.93 -11.96 5.85
CA SER A 198 -6.58 -11.16 4.66
C SER A 198 -5.14 -10.64 4.66
N ASP A 199 -4.43 -10.80 5.78
CA ASP A 199 -3.02 -10.43 5.95
C ASP A 199 -2.35 -11.38 6.95
N SER A 200 -1.16 -11.87 6.59
CA SER A 200 -0.32 -12.72 7.43
C SER A 200 0.02 -12.11 8.78
N HIS A 201 0.05 -10.77 8.89
CA HIS A 201 0.28 -10.06 10.16
C HIS A 201 -0.72 -10.44 11.26
N ALA A 202 -1.97 -10.76 10.90
CA ALA A 202 -2.96 -11.16 11.89
C ALA A 202 -2.74 -12.59 12.42
N LEU A 203 -1.92 -13.40 11.73
CA LEU A 203 -1.71 -14.82 12.02
C LEU A 203 -0.47 -15.09 12.88
N VAL A 204 0.48 -14.15 12.92
CA VAL A 204 1.79 -14.27 13.58
C VAL A 204 1.73 -14.74 15.02
N PRO A 205 0.81 -14.24 15.87
CA PRO A 205 0.74 -14.69 17.27
C PRO A 205 0.41 -16.18 17.40
N TYR A 206 -0.16 -16.77 16.34
CA TYR A 206 -0.71 -18.11 16.34
C TYR A 206 0.14 -19.10 15.56
N THR A 207 0.67 -18.69 14.41
CA THR A 207 1.50 -19.54 13.56
C THR A 207 2.32 -18.73 12.56
N ARG A 208 3.44 -19.31 12.14
CA ARG A 208 4.26 -18.83 11.01
C ARG A 208 4.13 -19.70 9.76
N ARG A 209 3.46 -20.85 9.86
CA ARG A 209 3.25 -21.77 8.73
C ARG A 209 1.98 -21.35 8.02
N VAL A 210 2.11 -20.94 6.77
CA VAL A 210 0.98 -20.41 5.99
C VAL A 210 0.86 -21.05 4.63
N VAL A 211 -0.35 -21.01 4.09
CA VAL A 211 -0.69 -21.32 2.71
C VAL A 211 -1.37 -20.09 2.13
N PHE A 212 -0.81 -19.52 1.07
CA PHE A 212 -1.44 -18.42 0.35
C PHE A 212 -2.39 -19.01 -0.69
N LEU A 213 -3.61 -18.49 -0.74
CA LEU A 213 -4.53 -18.83 -1.83
C LEU A 213 -4.17 -18.00 -3.05
N ASP A 214 -4.32 -18.56 -4.24
CA ASP A 214 -4.23 -17.85 -5.51
C ASP A 214 -5.62 -17.45 -6.04
N ASP A 215 -5.63 -16.62 -7.10
CA ASP A 215 -6.87 -16.16 -7.70
C ASP A 215 -7.63 -17.32 -8.36
N GLY A 216 -8.93 -17.41 -8.07
CA GLY A 216 -9.79 -18.48 -8.55
C GLY A 216 -9.80 -19.72 -7.65
N GLU A 217 -9.09 -19.72 -6.53
CA GLU A 217 -9.06 -20.83 -5.58
C GLU A 217 -10.16 -20.78 -4.53
N VAL A 218 -10.60 -21.96 -4.11
CA VAL A 218 -11.55 -22.21 -3.02
C VAL A 218 -10.93 -23.23 -2.07
N ALA A 219 -10.96 -22.92 -0.77
CA ALA A 219 -10.36 -23.73 0.27
C ALA A 219 -11.39 -24.21 1.30
N ARG A 220 -11.27 -25.46 1.69
CA ARG A 220 -11.91 -26.08 2.85
C ARG A 220 -10.90 -26.08 3.98
N ILE A 221 -11.24 -25.43 5.10
CA ILE A 221 -10.35 -25.26 6.25
C ILE A 221 -11.01 -25.90 7.46
N ASP A 222 -10.31 -26.84 8.09
CA ASP A 222 -10.73 -27.48 9.34
C ASP A 222 -9.57 -27.49 10.35
N ALA A 223 -9.78 -28.09 11.52
CA ALA A 223 -8.77 -28.15 12.58
C ALA A 223 -7.48 -28.91 12.20
N SER A 224 -7.51 -29.72 11.15
CA SER A 224 -6.38 -30.52 10.67
C SER A 224 -5.56 -29.81 9.60
N GLY A 225 -6.15 -28.84 8.90
CA GLY A 225 -5.44 -28.01 7.92
C GLY A 225 -6.35 -27.53 6.80
N VAL A 226 -5.84 -27.60 5.57
CA VAL A 226 -6.47 -27.02 4.38
C VAL A 226 -6.46 -27.98 3.20
N GLN A 227 -7.56 -28.00 2.46
CA GLN A 227 -7.69 -28.60 1.13
C GLN A 227 -8.16 -27.52 0.15
N THR A 228 -7.54 -27.44 -1.03
CA THR A 228 -7.75 -26.35 -1.98
C THR A 228 -8.09 -26.89 -3.36
N TRP A 229 -8.96 -26.17 -4.07
CA TRP A 229 -9.35 -26.46 -5.44
C TRP A 229 -9.43 -25.16 -6.24
N HIS A 230 -9.14 -25.24 -7.53
CA HIS A 230 -9.55 -24.19 -8.47
C HIS A 230 -11.07 -24.17 -8.63
N SER A 231 -11.59 -23.04 -9.13
CA SER A 231 -13.01 -22.83 -9.39
C SER A 231 -13.65 -23.89 -10.32
N ASP A 232 -12.86 -24.47 -11.24
CA ASP A 232 -13.26 -25.58 -12.12
C ASP A 232 -13.35 -26.94 -11.40
N GLY A 233 -12.67 -27.09 -10.27
CA GLY A 233 -12.69 -28.26 -9.40
C GLY A 233 -11.39 -29.07 -9.40
N ALA A 234 -10.39 -28.64 -10.16
CA ALA A 234 -9.06 -29.23 -10.09
C ALA A 234 -8.46 -29.02 -8.70
N GLN A 235 -7.89 -30.08 -8.12
CA GLN A 235 -7.25 -30.00 -6.80
C GLN A 235 -5.92 -29.25 -6.92
N VAL A 236 -5.61 -28.44 -5.92
CA VAL A 236 -4.37 -27.66 -5.82
C VAL A 236 -3.49 -28.25 -4.71
N ASP A 237 -2.20 -28.38 -5.00
CA ASP A 237 -1.20 -28.76 -3.99
C ASP A 237 -0.82 -27.54 -3.15
N ASN A 238 -1.08 -27.63 -1.84
CA ASN A 238 -0.84 -26.53 -0.92
C ASN A 238 0.66 -26.42 -0.58
N ALA A 239 1.33 -25.38 -1.09
CA ALA A 239 2.69 -25.03 -0.70
C ALA A 239 2.67 -24.38 0.70
N ILE A 240 3.25 -25.06 1.69
CA ILE A 240 3.39 -24.51 3.04
C ILE A 240 4.64 -23.64 3.08
N GLU A 241 4.43 -22.35 3.25
CA GLU A 241 5.49 -21.37 3.44
C GLU A 241 5.68 -21.08 4.93
N THR A 242 6.92 -20.74 5.32
CA THR A 242 7.21 -20.22 6.65
C THR A 242 7.45 -18.73 6.54
N LEU A 243 6.66 -17.93 7.24
CA LEU A 243 6.81 -16.49 7.27
C LEU A 243 8.14 -16.13 7.95
N GLU A 244 9.08 -15.62 7.16
CA GLU A 244 10.35 -15.06 7.63
C GLU A 244 10.07 -13.66 8.21
N GLU A 245 10.19 -13.53 9.54
CA GLU A 245 9.99 -12.28 10.30
C GLU A 245 8.74 -11.48 9.92
N VAL A 246 7.61 -11.83 10.52
CA VAL A 246 6.45 -10.95 10.47
C VAL A 246 6.58 -9.90 11.54
N TRP A 247 6.63 -8.66 11.08
CA TRP A 247 6.74 -7.47 11.92
C TRP A 247 5.62 -7.45 12.97
N GLY A 248 5.94 -7.16 14.23
CA GLY A 248 4.93 -7.00 15.28
C GLY A 248 4.05 -5.77 15.05
N ASP A 249 3.05 -5.57 15.91
CA ASP A 249 2.31 -4.31 15.95
C ASP A 249 3.33 -3.18 16.07
N GLY A 250 3.24 -2.18 15.19
CA GLY A 250 4.20 -1.10 15.15
C GLY A 250 4.30 -0.42 16.51
N ASP A 251 5.33 -0.78 17.28
CA ASP A 251 5.63 -0.10 18.52
C ASP A 251 6.07 1.32 18.17
N LYS A 252 5.41 2.32 18.77
CA LYS A 252 5.80 3.71 18.63
C LYS A 252 7.15 3.98 19.31
N GLY A 253 7.59 3.08 20.20
CA GLY A 253 8.81 3.20 20.96
C GLY A 253 8.84 4.52 21.72
N ARG A 254 9.89 5.31 21.49
CA ARG A 254 10.05 6.65 22.10
C ARG A 254 9.26 7.78 21.42
N TYR A 255 8.56 7.50 20.31
CA TYR A 255 7.89 8.53 19.52
C TYR A 255 6.39 8.62 19.85
N PRO A 256 5.77 9.80 19.74
CA PRO A 256 4.32 9.96 19.97
C PRO A 256 3.44 9.38 18.84
N HIS A 257 3.97 9.34 17.61
CA HIS A 257 3.26 8.94 16.40
C HIS A 257 4.13 8.00 15.56
N LEU A 258 3.49 7.06 14.86
CA LEU A 258 4.17 6.15 13.94
C LEU A 258 4.81 6.91 12.79
N MET A 259 4.15 7.94 12.25
CA MET A 259 4.71 8.77 11.17
C MET A 259 6.06 9.39 11.57
N LEU A 260 6.15 9.97 12.78
CA LEU A 260 7.39 10.58 13.26
C LEU A 260 8.47 9.52 13.49
N LYS A 261 8.12 8.39 14.09
CA LYS A 261 9.03 7.24 14.22
C LYS A 261 9.60 6.85 12.87
N GLU A 262 8.74 6.66 11.87
CA GLU A 262 9.12 6.19 10.55
C GLU A 262 9.95 7.22 9.77
N ILE A 263 9.72 8.53 9.98
CA ILE A 263 10.61 9.59 9.49
C ILE A 263 12.01 9.44 10.09
N HIS A 264 12.11 9.21 11.41
CA HIS A 264 13.38 9.06 12.12
C HIS A 264 14.07 7.70 11.91
N GLU A 265 13.36 6.68 11.43
CA GLU A 265 13.93 5.39 11.06
C GLU A 265 14.58 5.38 9.66
N GLN A 266 14.44 6.46 8.87
CA GLN A 266 14.98 6.54 7.51
C GLN A 266 16.49 6.25 7.40
N PRO A 267 17.37 6.74 8.29
CA PRO A 267 18.80 6.40 8.24
C PRO A 267 19.05 4.88 8.28
N GLU A 268 18.43 4.19 9.22
CA GLU A 268 18.59 2.75 9.38
C GLU A 268 17.91 1.98 8.25
N ALA A 269 16.72 2.42 7.83
CA ALA A 269 15.99 1.83 6.72
C ALA A 269 16.77 1.93 5.39
N LEU A 270 17.39 3.07 5.11
CA LEU A 270 18.27 3.24 3.95
C LEU A 270 19.51 2.36 4.06
N SER A 271 20.13 2.29 5.24
CA SER A 271 21.29 1.41 5.48
C SER A 271 20.96 -0.06 5.19
N ARG A 272 19.80 -0.54 5.67
CA ARG A 272 19.29 -1.89 5.35
C ARG A 272 19.00 -2.08 3.86
N CYS A 273 18.46 -1.07 3.19
CA CYS A 273 18.19 -1.12 1.76
C CYS A 273 19.48 -1.25 0.93
N LEU A 274 20.58 -0.65 1.37
CA LEU A 274 21.86 -0.64 0.64
C LEU A 274 22.77 -1.82 1.01
N SER A 275 22.66 -2.35 2.23
CA SER A 275 23.50 -3.42 2.74
C SER A 275 23.50 -4.65 1.84
N GLY A 276 24.69 -5.13 1.46
CA GLY A 276 24.87 -6.31 0.60
C GLY A 276 24.49 -6.11 -0.88
N ARG A 277 24.11 -4.90 -1.30
CA ARG A 277 23.63 -4.62 -2.67
C ARG A 277 24.55 -3.74 -3.50
N VAL A 278 25.55 -3.13 -2.88
CA VAL A 278 26.62 -2.39 -3.56
C VAL A 278 27.90 -3.21 -3.52
N VAL A 279 28.66 -3.20 -4.62
CA VAL A 279 29.91 -3.95 -4.78
C VAL A 279 31.02 -2.95 -5.06
N SER A 280 31.53 -2.35 -3.99
CA SER A 280 32.51 -1.26 -4.02
C SER A 280 33.79 -1.65 -4.76
N GLU A 281 34.24 -2.90 -4.70
CA GLU A 281 35.46 -3.34 -5.39
C GLU A 281 35.35 -3.16 -6.91
N THR A 282 34.15 -3.38 -7.48
CA THR A 282 33.94 -3.34 -8.94
C THR A 282 33.14 -2.13 -9.40
N GLY A 283 32.77 -1.23 -8.48
CA GLY A 283 31.99 -0.03 -8.77
C GLY A 283 30.62 -0.36 -9.36
N THR A 284 29.97 -1.44 -8.92
CA THR A 284 28.65 -1.85 -9.41
C THR A 284 27.74 -2.24 -8.25
N ALA A 285 26.55 -2.75 -8.57
CA ALA A 285 25.56 -3.18 -7.60
C ALA A 285 25.00 -4.57 -7.97
N ARG A 286 24.30 -5.19 -7.01
CA ARG A 286 23.62 -6.46 -7.17
C ARG A 286 22.25 -6.41 -6.53
N LEU A 287 21.23 -6.58 -7.35
CA LEU A 287 19.85 -6.81 -6.94
C LEU A 287 19.48 -8.25 -7.29
N GLY A 288 19.87 -9.18 -6.41
CA GLY A 288 19.85 -10.62 -6.70
C GLY A 288 18.47 -11.16 -7.10
N GLY A 289 17.39 -10.66 -6.50
CA GLY A 289 16.03 -11.09 -6.82
C GLY A 289 15.53 -10.66 -8.20
N LEU A 290 16.24 -9.77 -8.90
CA LEU A 290 15.98 -9.49 -10.31
C LEU A 290 16.43 -10.66 -11.20
N ASP A 291 17.43 -11.43 -10.79
CA ASP A 291 18.03 -12.50 -11.59
C ASP A 291 18.37 -12.07 -13.03
N LEU A 292 18.97 -10.89 -13.18
CA LEU A 292 19.38 -10.33 -14.48
C LEU A 292 20.89 -10.48 -14.66
N SER A 293 21.29 -11.11 -15.76
CA SER A 293 22.70 -11.17 -16.14
C SER A 293 23.19 -9.83 -16.70
N PRO A 294 24.51 -9.58 -16.76
CA PRO A 294 25.06 -8.40 -17.45
C PRO A 294 24.60 -8.29 -18.91
N ARG A 295 24.35 -9.43 -19.59
CA ARG A 295 23.84 -9.45 -20.97
C ARG A 295 22.39 -8.99 -21.04
N ASP A 296 21.56 -9.38 -20.07
CA ASP A 296 20.16 -8.96 -20.02
C ASP A 296 20.07 -7.46 -19.76
N LEU A 297 20.83 -6.96 -18.78
CA LEU A 297 20.93 -5.53 -18.49
C LEU A 297 21.38 -4.70 -19.71
N ALA A 298 22.33 -5.20 -20.50
CA ALA A 298 22.79 -4.52 -21.72
C ALA A 298 21.73 -4.49 -22.84
N ARG A 299 20.76 -5.41 -22.82
CA ARG A 299 19.67 -5.52 -23.82
C ARG A 299 18.48 -4.62 -23.51
N ILE A 300 18.25 -4.26 -22.24
CA ILE A 300 17.12 -3.41 -21.83
C ILE A 300 17.08 -2.14 -22.67
N SER A 301 16.08 -2.03 -23.55
CA SER A 301 15.94 -0.92 -24.49
C SER A 301 15.12 0.23 -23.92
N ARG A 302 14.27 -0.06 -22.91
CA ARG A 302 13.39 0.87 -22.23
C ARG A 302 13.08 0.38 -20.82
N VAL A 303 12.79 1.31 -19.90
CA VAL A 303 12.28 1.00 -18.57
C VAL A 303 10.92 1.66 -18.32
N GLY A 304 9.93 0.88 -17.91
CA GLY A 304 8.65 1.39 -17.42
C GLY A 304 8.57 1.29 -15.90
N LEU A 305 8.18 2.35 -15.20
CA LEU A 305 8.03 2.38 -13.74
C LEU A 305 6.57 2.70 -13.39
N LEU A 306 5.90 1.77 -12.72
CA LEU A 306 4.47 1.83 -12.43
C LEU A 306 4.24 1.92 -10.92
N GLY A 307 3.39 2.85 -10.49
CA GLY A 307 2.98 2.97 -9.10
C GLY A 307 1.81 3.92 -8.94
N CYS A 308 1.33 4.07 -7.71
CA CYS A 308 0.27 5.01 -7.33
C CYS A 308 0.74 5.92 -6.17
N GLY A 309 0.25 7.16 -6.12
CA GLY A 309 0.54 8.11 -5.04
C GLY A 309 2.06 8.33 -4.82
N THR A 310 2.51 8.18 -3.57
CA THR A 310 3.93 8.30 -3.20
C THR A 310 4.86 7.36 -4.00
N ALA A 311 4.41 6.15 -4.34
CA ALA A 311 5.21 5.22 -5.15
C ALA A 311 5.39 5.74 -6.59
N TYR A 312 4.38 6.40 -7.15
CA TYR A 312 4.49 7.06 -8.45
C TYR A 312 5.49 8.23 -8.40
N HIS A 313 5.54 9.00 -7.31
CA HIS A 313 6.56 10.04 -7.15
C HIS A 313 7.97 9.46 -7.10
N ALA A 314 8.17 8.33 -6.41
CA ALA A 314 9.45 7.61 -6.43
C ALA A 314 9.79 7.09 -7.84
N CYS A 315 8.81 6.58 -8.59
CA CYS A 315 8.97 6.19 -9.99
C CYS A 315 9.44 7.36 -10.85
N ARG A 316 8.87 8.56 -10.67
CA ARG A 316 9.29 9.76 -11.42
C ARG A 316 10.73 10.15 -11.14
N VAL A 317 11.20 10.00 -9.90
CA VAL A 317 12.62 10.18 -9.55
C VAL A 317 13.46 9.11 -10.26
N GLY A 318 13.10 7.83 -10.12
CA GLY A 318 13.84 6.71 -10.71
C GLY A 318 13.95 6.80 -12.24
N ALA A 319 12.88 7.19 -12.94
CA ALA A 319 12.89 7.35 -14.39
C ALA A 319 13.94 8.38 -14.83
N GLN A 320 13.98 9.54 -14.16
CA GLN A 320 14.97 10.56 -14.45
C GLN A 320 16.40 10.12 -14.14
N LEU A 321 16.61 9.36 -13.04
CA LEU A 321 17.92 8.80 -12.70
C LEU A 321 18.41 7.82 -13.78
N ILE A 322 17.55 6.91 -14.21
CA ILE A 322 17.85 5.93 -15.25
C ILE A 322 18.20 6.64 -16.56
N GLU A 323 17.37 7.57 -17.03
CA GLU A 323 17.65 8.30 -18.27
C GLU A 323 18.95 9.10 -18.20
N ALA A 324 19.16 9.84 -17.11
CA ALA A 324 20.33 10.68 -16.94
C ALA A 324 21.64 9.88 -16.89
N ALA A 325 21.63 8.72 -16.21
CA ALA A 325 22.84 7.90 -16.02
C ALA A 325 23.12 6.93 -17.17
N THR A 326 22.08 6.50 -17.92
CA THR A 326 22.18 5.35 -18.82
C THR A 326 21.78 5.63 -20.26
N ARG A 327 21.10 6.77 -20.51
CA ARG A 327 20.47 7.11 -21.80
C ARG A 327 19.42 6.11 -22.29
N VAL A 328 19.00 5.16 -21.45
CA VAL A 328 17.87 4.28 -21.71
C VAL A 328 16.59 5.06 -21.43
N PRO A 329 15.66 5.18 -22.40
CA PRO A 329 14.36 5.82 -22.16
C PRO A 329 13.65 5.18 -20.97
N ALA A 330 13.24 6.00 -20.01
CA ALA A 330 12.55 5.53 -18.81
C ALA A 330 11.34 6.41 -18.51
N LYS A 331 10.21 5.76 -18.22
CA LYS A 331 8.95 6.46 -18.01
C LYS A 331 8.27 6.00 -16.73
N ALA A 332 7.88 6.96 -15.91
CA ALA A 332 6.98 6.72 -14.79
C ALA A 332 5.53 6.90 -15.24
N GLU A 333 4.65 5.96 -14.91
CA GLU A 333 3.23 6.01 -15.25
C GLU A 333 2.37 5.67 -14.03
N ILE A 334 1.21 6.35 -13.94
CA ILE A 334 0.22 6.06 -12.90
C ILE A 334 -0.45 4.73 -13.28
N ALA A 335 -0.43 3.76 -12.37
CA ALA A 335 -0.85 2.40 -12.69
C ALA A 335 -2.34 2.29 -13.08
N SER A 336 -3.21 3.10 -12.45
CA SER A 336 -4.64 3.16 -12.75
C SER A 336 -4.90 3.56 -14.22
N GLU A 337 -4.19 4.57 -14.71
CA GLU A 337 -4.31 5.02 -16.10
C GLU A 337 -3.67 4.04 -17.09
N PHE A 338 -2.57 3.40 -16.68
CA PHE A 338 -1.81 2.52 -17.56
C PHE A 338 -2.65 1.34 -18.04
N ARG A 339 -3.39 0.67 -17.16
CA ARG A 339 -4.18 -0.52 -17.50
C ARG A 339 -5.37 -0.22 -18.41
N HIS A 340 -5.97 0.97 -18.32
CA HIS A 340 -7.23 1.30 -18.98
C HIS A 340 -7.10 1.90 -20.38
N ARG A 341 -5.89 2.25 -20.81
CA ARG A 341 -5.66 2.91 -22.12
C ARG A 341 -5.19 1.98 -23.23
N ASN A 342 -5.32 0.65 -23.06
CA ASN A 342 -4.73 -0.36 -23.94
C ASN A 342 -3.22 -0.11 -24.18
N PRO A 343 -2.37 -0.27 -23.14
CA PRO A 343 -0.97 0.13 -23.20
C PRO A 343 -0.19 -0.68 -24.23
N VAL A 344 0.78 -0.02 -24.87
CA VAL A 344 1.79 -0.67 -25.71
C VAL A 344 2.84 -1.29 -24.79
N VAL A 345 2.87 -2.63 -24.77
CA VAL A 345 3.84 -3.41 -24.00
C VAL A 345 4.91 -3.88 -24.97
N ASP A 346 6.09 -3.28 -24.86
CA ASP A 346 7.27 -3.61 -25.68
C ASP A 346 7.97 -4.82 -25.06
N PRO A 347 8.17 -5.93 -25.82
CA PRO A 347 8.86 -7.12 -25.31
C PRO A 347 10.31 -6.88 -24.85
N ASP A 348 10.98 -5.84 -25.36
CA ASP A 348 12.36 -5.50 -24.97
C ASP A 348 12.41 -4.48 -23.81
N ALA A 349 11.25 -4.05 -23.30
CA ALA A 349 11.16 -3.14 -22.17
C ALA A 349 11.08 -3.91 -20.85
N LEU A 350 11.81 -3.43 -19.84
CA LEU A 350 11.70 -3.90 -18.48
C LEU A 350 10.71 -3.02 -17.71
N PHE A 351 9.65 -3.61 -17.18
CA PHE A 351 8.72 -2.91 -16.30
C PHE A 351 9.01 -3.18 -14.82
N PHE A 352 8.83 -2.17 -13.97
CA PHE A 352 8.81 -2.33 -12.52
C PHE A 352 7.45 -1.91 -11.95
N ALA A 353 6.87 -2.79 -11.15
CA ALA A 353 5.72 -2.50 -10.31
C ALA A 353 6.21 -2.09 -8.92
N VAL A 354 6.11 -0.80 -8.62
CA VAL A 354 6.64 -0.18 -7.41
C VAL A 354 5.50 0.03 -6.41
N SER A 355 5.56 -0.65 -5.26
CA SER A 355 4.50 -0.57 -4.24
C SER A 355 5.04 -0.87 -2.84
N GLN A 356 4.74 -0.01 -1.86
CA GLN A 356 5.11 -0.28 -0.47
C GLN A 356 4.39 -1.55 0.04
N SER A 357 3.07 -1.62 -0.08
CA SER A 357 2.29 -2.74 0.46
C SER A 357 2.40 -4.00 -0.38
N GLY A 358 2.67 -3.86 -1.69
CA GLY A 358 2.58 -4.97 -2.63
C GLY A 358 1.15 -5.47 -2.86
N GLU A 359 0.15 -4.73 -2.38
CA GLU A 359 -1.27 -5.10 -2.51
C GLU A 359 -2.08 -4.05 -3.32
N THR A 360 -1.43 -2.99 -3.82
CA THR A 360 -2.13 -1.90 -4.52
C THR A 360 -2.87 -2.41 -5.75
N ALA A 361 -4.20 -2.34 -5.76
CA ALA A 361 -5.04 -2.99 -6.78
C ALA A 361 -4.71 -2.53 -8.21
N ASP A 362 -4.61 -1.23 -8.43
CA ASP A 362 -4.25 -0.68 -9.74
C ASP A 362 -2.87 -1.14 -10.21
N THR A 363 -1.89 -1.20 -9.30
CA THR A 363 -0.53 -1.65 -9.62
C THR A 363 -0.50 -3.14 -9.94
N LEU A 364 -1.25 -3.96 -9.18
CA LEU A 364 -1.43 -5.38 -9.49
C LEU A 364 -2.18 -5.59 -10.83
N GLY A 365 -3.17 -4.76 -11.13
CA GLY A 365 -3.87 -4.75 -12.41
C GLY A 365 -2.93 -4.45 -13.57
N ALA A 366 -2.04 -3.46 -13.42
CA ALA A 366 -1.02 -3.14 -14.42
C ALA A 366 -0.01 -4.27 -14.62
N VAL A 367 0.40 -4.96 -13.54
CA VAL A 367 1.24 -6.18 -13.62
C VAL A 367 0.58 -7.24 -14.49
N LYS A 368 -0.68 -7.57 -14.20
CA LYS A 368 -1.46 -8.58 -14.96
C LYS A 368 -1.60 -8.18 -16.44
N GLU A 369 -1.90 -6.92 -16.71
CA GLU A 369 -2.04 -6.41 -18.08
C GLU A 369 -0.74 -6.53 -18.89
N ILE A 370 0.42 -6.24 -18.28
CA ILE A 370 1.73 -6.42 -18.91
C ILE A 370 1.96 -7.89 -19.24
N GLN A 371 1.68 -8.79 -18.29
CA GLN A 371 1.89 -10.23 -18.45
C GLN A 371 0.98 -10.83 -19.53
N ILE A 372 -0.30 -10.43 -19.57
CA ILE A 372 -1.25 -10.85 -20.62
C ILE A 372 -0.75 -10.45 -22.02
N LYS A 373 -0.07 -9.31 -22.13
CA LYS A 373 0.53 -8.81 -23.37
C LYS A 373 1.95 -9.35 -23.63
N GLY A 374 2.44 -10.27 -22.80
CA GLY A 374 3.74 -10.93 -22.97
C GLY A 374 4.95 -10.08 -22.57
N GLY A 375 4.77 -9.00 -21.81
CA GLY A 375 5.88 -8.18 -21.31
C GLY A 375 6.48 -8.68 -20.00
N GLU A 376 7.70 -8.23 -19.71
CA GLU A 376 8.40 -8.55 -18.46
C GLU A 376 8.16 -7.46 -17.41
N VAL A 377 7.69 -7.86 -16.22
CA VAL A 377 7.46 -6.97 -15.08
C VAL A 377 8.04 -7.56 -13.80
N MET A 378 8.76 -6.73 -13.05
CA MET A 378 9.40 -7.09 -11.78
C MET A 378 8.88 -6.23 -10.64
N GLY A 379 8.81 -6.78 -9.43
CA GLY A 379 8.36 -6.04 -8.25
C GLY A 379 9.47 -5.20 -7.61
N VAL A 380 9.18 -3.96 -7.23
CA VAL A 380 9.96 -3.19 -6.25
C VAL A 380 9.05 -2.94 -5.06
N VAL A 381 9.12 -3.85 -4.08
CA VAL A 381 8.09 -4.00 -3.03
C VAL A 381 8.70 -3.99 -1.64
N ASN A 382 7.94 -3.70 -0.58
CA ASN A 382 8.45 -3.81 0.79
C ASN A 382 8.01 -5.11 1.48
N VAL A 383 6.76 -5.53 1.26
CA VAL A 383 6.16 -6.68 1.94
C VAL A 383 6.47 -7.99 1.22
N VAL A 384 7.15 -8.90 1.94
CA VAL A 384 7.47 -10.26 1.47
C VAL A 384 6.19 -11.07 1.28
N GLY A 385 6.13 -11.87 0.22
CA GLY A 385 4.94 -12.68 -0.08
C GLY A 385 3.68 -11.88 -0.43
N SER A 386 3.79 -10.58 -0.71
CA SER A 386 2.64 -9.77 -1.16
C SER A 386 2.14 -10.20 -2.55
N SER A 387 0.91 -9.83 -2.90
CA SER A 387 0.28 -10.20 -4.17
C SER A 387 1.08 -9.74 -5.40
N ILE A 388 1.62 -8.52 -5.39
CA ILE A 388 2.50 -8.03 -6.46
C ILE A 388 3.81 -8.83 -6.48
N ALA A 389 4.40 -9.14 -5.32
CA ALA A 389 5.64 -9.92 -5.26
C ALA A 389 5.45 -11.31 -5.90
N ARG A 390 4.38 -12.02 -5.51
CA ARG A 390 4.04 -13.33 -6.08
C ARG A 390 3.72 -13.24 -7.56
N ALA A 391 2.91 -12.26 -7.97
CA ALA A 391 2.52 -12.10 -9.37
C ALA A 391 3.72 -11.82 -10.28
N CYS A 392 4.69 -11.02 -9.84
CA CYS A 392 5.89 -10.75 -10.64
C CYS A 392 6.87 -11.93 -10.66
N GLY A 393 6.94 -12.71 -9.57
CA GLY A 393 7.87 -13.83 -9.40
C GLY A 393 9.35 -13.43 -9.26
N ARG A 394 9.75 -12.25 -9.75
CA ARG A 394 11.08 -11.64 -9.67
C ARG A 394 10.96 -10.18 -9.21
N GLY A 395 11.97 -9.69 -8.51
CA GLY A 395 11.92 -8.33 -7.96
C GLY A 395 12.94 -8.03 -6.88
N VAL A 396 12.72 -6.92 -6.18
CA VAL A 396 13.56 -6.42 -5.10
C VAL A 396 12.69 -6.00 -3.93
N TYR A 397 13.04 -6.50 -2.76
CA TYR A 397 12.51 -5.99 -1.51
C TYR A 397 13.23 -4.71 -1.09
N ILE A 398 12.53 -3.61 -0.81
CA ILE A 398 13.18 -2.34 -0.45
C ILE A 398 13.69 -2.31 1.00
N HIS A 399 13.34 -3.31 1.82
CA HIS A 399 13.74 -3.47 3.23
C HIS A 399 13.59 -2.19 4.09
N SER A 400 12.50 -1.43 3.91
CA SER A 400 12.24 -0.29 4.79
C SER A 400 11.78 -0.73 6.19
N GLY A 401 11.49 -2.01 6.37
CA GLY A 401 10.79 -2.53 7.55
C GLY A 401 9.30 -2.17 7.52
N PRO A 402 8.54 -2.50 8.58
CA PRO A 402 7.11 -2.21 8.66
C PRO A 402 6.86 -0.71 8.60
N GLU A 403 5.92 -0.28 7.77
CA GLU A 403 5.47 1.10 7.73
C GLU A 403 3.95 1.10 7.98
N MET A 404 3.57 1.60 9.15
CA MET A 404 2.23 1.53 9.71
C MET A 404 1.48 2.86 9.62
N SER A 405 2.19 4.00 9.58
CA SER A 405 1.54 5.28 9.28
C SER A 405 0.95 5.24 7.87
N VAL A 406 -0.30 5.70 7.71
CA VAL A 406 -0.96 5.77 6.39
C VAL A 406 -0.09 6.55 5.39
N ALA A 407 0.44 7.71 5.80
CA ALA A 407 1.33 8.51 4.96
C ALA A 407 2.71 7.84 4.84
N SER A 408 3.06 7.40 3.62
CA SER A 408 4.37 6.80 3.33
C SER A 408 5.51 7.79 3.58
N THR A 409 6.60 7.34 4.23
CA THR A 409 7.79 8.14 4.55
C THR A 409 9.06 7.37 4.18
N LYS A 410 9.55 6.46 5.03
CA LYS A 410 10.75 5.65 4.77
C LYS A 410 10.63 4.73 3.56
N ALA A 411 9.41 4.30 3.21
CA ALA A 411 9.20 3.53 1.99
C ALA A 411 9.51 4.37 0.74
N PHE A 412 9.17 5.67 0.71
CA PHE A 412 9.54 6.55 -0.41
C PHE A 412 11.05 6.60 -0.62
N SER A 413 11.78 6.88 0.46
CA SER A 413 13.23 6.99 0.44
C SER A 413 13.89 5.67 0.03
N ASN A 414 13.39 4.53 0.51
CA ASN A 414 13.91 3.22 0.12
C ASN A 414 13.54 2.81 -1.32
N MET A 415 12.37 3.20 -1.84
CA MET A 415 12.02 3.01 -3.26
C MET A 415 12.97 3.80 -4.16
N VAL A 416 13.25 5.07 -3.83
CA VAL A 416 14.22 5.89 -4.56
C VAL A 416 15.64 5.29 -4.47
N ALA A 417 16.06 4.83 -3.29
CA ALA A 417 17.36 4.18 -3.12
C ALA A 417 17.48 2.88 -3.92
N ALA A 418 16.46 2.02 -3.92
CA ALA A 418 16.45 0.78 -4.71
C ALA A 418 16.53 1.06 -6.22
N LEU A 419 15.80 2.07 -6.71
CA LEU A 419 15.87 2.51 -8.11
C LEU A 419 17.24 3.13 -8.45
N ALA A 420 17.88 3.82 -7.50
CA ALA A 420 19.23 4.32 -7.65
C ALA A 420 20.28 3.20 -7.72
N VAL A 421 20.11 2.12 -6.95
CA VAL A 421 20.95 0.91 -7.03
C VAL A 421 20.77 0.23 -8.39
N PHE A 422 19.53 0.08 -8.86
CA PHE A 422 19.25 -0.44 -10.21
C PHE A 422 19.87 0.44 -11.31
N THR A 423 19.77 1.77 -11.17
CA THR A 423 20.39 2.73 -12.09
C THR A 423 21.89 2.50 -12.21
N LEU A 424 22.58 2.26 -11.09
CA LEU A 424 24.02 1.93 -11.09
C LEU A 424 24.31 0.61 -11.83
N MET A 425 23.51 -0.43 -11.59
CA MET A 425 23.66 -1.72 -12.28
C MET A 425 23.59 -1.55 -13.80
N LEU A 426 22.58 -0.81 -14.27
CA LEU A 426 22.36 -0.53 -15.69
C LEU A 426 23.44 0.39 -16.27
N ALA A 427 23.81 1.45 -15.56
CA ALA A 427 24.85 2.40 -15.99
C ALA A 427 26.20 1.72 -16.24
N ARG A 428 26.55 0.71 -15.43
CA ARG A 428 27.77 -0.08 -15.61
C ARG A 428 27.76 -0.95 -16.88
N GLN A 429 26.58 -1.29 -17.41
CA GLN A 429 26.44 -1.92 -18.74
C GLN A 429 26.37 -0.91 -19.88
N ARG A 430 26.28 0.39 -19.57
CA ARG A 430 26.16 1.50 -20.52
C ARG A 430 27.40 2.42 -20.54
N GLY A 431 28.53 1.94 -20.01
CA GLY A 431 29.83 2.61 -20.15
C GLY A 431 30.24 3.50 -18.97
N LEU A 432 29.47 3.55 -17.87
CA LEU A 432 29.94 4.18 -16.63
C LEU A 432 31.24 3.48 -16.19
N SER A 433 32.30 4.21 -15.82
CA SER A 433 33.57 3.58 -15.43
C SER A 433 33.52 2.93 -14.03
N VAL A 434 34.50 2.08 -13.69
CA VAL A 434 34.63 1.54 -12.32
C VAL A 434 34.87 2.66 -11.31
N HIS A 435 35.66 3.67 -11.69
CA HIS A 435 35.97 4.81 -10.83
C HIS A 435 34.70 5.62 -10.50
N ASP A 436 33.93 5.98 -11.53
CA ASP A 436 32.67 6.72 -11.34
C ASP A 436 31.64 5.88 -10.59
N GLY A 437 31.59 4.57 -10.87
CA GLY A 437 30.74 3.64 -10.13
C GLY A 437 31.10 3.57 -8.64
N ARG A 438 32.39 3.58 -8.28
CA ARG A 438 32.84 3.67 -6.88
C ARG A 438 32.46 5.00 -6.23
N ALA A 439 32.64 6.10 -6.95
CA ALA A 439 32.25 7.43 -6.47
C ALA A 439 30.73 7.51 -6.22
N TYR A 440 29.93 6.96 -7.14
CA TYR A 440 28.47 6.85 -6.98
C TYR A 440 28.10 6.05 -5.72
N ILE A 441 28.71 4.88 -5.52
CA ILE A 441 28.46 4.03 -4.34
C ILE A 441 28.80 4.79 -3.07
N GLN A 442 29.97 5.44 -3.00
CA GLN A 442 30.38 6.18 -1.81
C GLN A 442 29.36 7.28 -1.47
N GLN A 443 28.96 8.07 -2.47
CA GLN A 443 27.98 9.14 -2.27
C GLN A 443 26.61 8.59 -1.82
N LEU A 444 26.21 7.41 -2.30
CA LEU A 444 24.97 6.75 -1.88
C LEU A 444 25.07 6.20 -0.44
N LEU A 445 26.21 5.61 -0.07
CA LEU A 445 26.48 5.10 1.27
C LEU A 445 26.62 6.20 2.33
N ASP A 446 26.95 7.42 1.92
CA ASP A 446 26.97 8.60 2.81
C ASP A 446 25.56 9.15 3.09
N VAL A 447 24.54 8.80 2.29
CA VAL A 447 23.18 9.35 2.47
C VAL A 447 22.59 9.04 3.85
N PRO A 448 22.62 7.80 4.38
CA PRO A 448 22.07 7.51 5.71
C PRO A 448 22.59 8.41 6.82
N SER A 449 23.91 8.69 6.88
CA SER A 449 24.48 9.55 7.91
C SER A 449 24.09 11.02 7.72
N ARG A 450 23.95 11.48 6.46
CA ARG A 450 23.43 12.82 6.14
C ARG A 450 21.96 12.98 6.53
N VAL A 451 21.14 11.95 6.30
CA VAL A 451 19.73 11.93 6.75
C VAL A 451 19.68 12.01 8.27
N ALA A 452 20.50 11.23 8.99
CA ALA A 452 20.56 11.29 10.45
C ALA A 452 20.93 12.70 10.94
N ALA A 453 22.00 13.29 10.37
CA ALA A 453 22.44 14.63 10.74
C ALA A 453 21.35 15.71 10.54
N TYR A 454 20.58 15.64 9.46
CA TYR A 454 19.46 16.57 9.26
C TYR A 454 18.32 16.36 10.25
N LEU A 455 18.04 15.12 10.66
CA LEU A 455 16.96 14.82 11.59
C LEU A 455 17.30 15.15 13.05
N ASP A 456 18.59 15.21 13.40
CA ASP A 456 19.06 15.67 14.71
C ASP A 456 18.90 17.19 14.87
N GLU A 457 19.21 17.96 13.82
CA GLU A 457 19.06 19.41 13.79
C GLU A 457 18.29 19.84 12.54
N PRO A 458 16.95 19.66 12.51
CA PRO A 458 16.15 20.06 11.37
C PRO A 458 16.15 21.57 11.21
N GLY A 459 15.97 22.05 9.97
CA GLY A 459 15.82 23.47 9.68
C GLY A 459 14.60 24.10 10.40
N PRO A 460 14.32 25.39 10.17
CA PRO A 460 13.25 26.14 10.85
C PRO A 460 11.83 25.75 10.40
N ILE A 461 11.46 24.47 10.59
CA ILE A 461 10.19 23.90 10.13
C ILE A 461 8.99 24.52 10.86
N ASP A 462 9.14 24.90 12.14
CA ASP A 462 8.03 25.48 12.91
C ASP A 462 7.59 26.85 12.36
N GLU A 463 8.53 27.63 11.83
CA GLU A 463 8.19 28.87 11.15
C GLU A 463 7.38 28.56 9.88
N LEU A 464 7.80 27.59 9.06
CA LEU A 464 7.06 27.19 7.87
C LEU A 464 5.67 26.64 8.21
N VAL A 465 5.55 25.88 9.30
CA VAL A 465 4.26 25.38 9.83
C VAL A 465 3.33 26.54 10.09
N SER A 466 3.80 27.60 10.76
CA SER A 466 2.97 28.77 11.04
C SER A 466 2.42 29.46 9.79
N TRP A 467 3.13 29.39 8.65
CA TRP A 467 2.66 29.96 7.39
C TRP A 467 1.56 29.10 6.79
N VAL A 468 1.78 27.78 6.72
CA VAL A 468 0.84 26.87 6.05
C VAL A 468 -0.43 26.63 6.85
N THR A 469 -0.38 26.77 8.18
CA THR A 469 -1.56 26.62 9.06
C THR A 469 -2.24 27.94 9.39
N ALA A 470 -1.78 29.06 8.84
CA ALA A 470 -2.41 30.36 9.07
C ALA A 470 -3.87 30.35 8.56
N PRO A 471 -4.83 30.97 9.28
CA PRO A 471 -6.23 31.02 8.84
C PRO A 471 -6.44 31.70 7.47
N THR A 472 -5.49 32.53 7.04
CA THR A 472 -5.49 33.20 5.73
C THR A 472 -4.93 32.33 4.60
N THR A 473 -4.34 31.18 4.92
CA THR A 473 -3.74 30.29 3.93
C THR A 473 -4.81 29.39 3.32
N ASN A 474 -5.16 29.68 2.07
CA ASN A 474 -6.14 28.89 1.31
C ASN A 474 -5.50 27.75 0.51
N MET A 475 -4.23 27.90 0.15
CA MET A 475 -3.48 26.96 -0.69
C MET A 475 -1.99 27.12 -0.43
N VAL A 476 -1.24 26.01 -0.52
CA VAL A 476 0.22 26.00 -0.53
C VAL A 476 0.76 25.51 -1.87
N LEU A 477 1.72 26.24 -2.44
CA LEU A 477 2.32 25.90 -3.72
C LEU A 477 3.71 25.29 -3.55
N PHE A 478 3.96 24.16 -4.18
CA PHE A 478 5.25 23.45 -4.13
C PHE A 478 5.92 23.45 -5.50
N LEU A 479 7.21 23.85 -5.54
CA LEU A 479 7.96 24.01 -6.78
C LEU A 479 9.31 23.32 -6.73
N GLY A 480 9.68 22.70 -7.86
CA GLY A 480 11.01 22.16 -8.09
C GLY A 480 11.24 21.92 -9.58
N ARG A 481 12.48 21.68 -10.00
CA ARG A 481 12.81 21.30 -11.39
C ARG A 481 13.63 20.01 -11.40
N GLY A 482 13.58 19.28 -12.52
CA GLY A 482 14.27 17.98 -12.64
C GLY A 482 13.85 17.02 -11.52
N LEU A 483 14.84 16.52 -10.77
CA LEU A 483 14.64 15.59 -9.67
C LEU A 483 13.85 16.18 -8.50
N SER A 484 13.84 17.51 -8.34
CA SER A 484 13.09 18.19 -7.29
C SER A 484 11.60 18.35 -7.63
N ALA A 485 11.19 18.26 -8.90
CA ALA A 485 9.78 18.37 -9.29
C ALA A 485 8.90 17.23 -8.74
N PRO A 486 9.28 15.93 -8.82
CA PRO A 486 8.53 14.87 -8.15
C PRO A 486 8.61 14.94 -6.62
N VAL A 487 9.69 15.49 -6.05
CA VAL A 487 9.78 15.69 -4.59
C VAL A 487 8.84 16.80 -4.12
N ALA A 488 8.67 17.87 -4.91
CA ALA A 488 7.68 18.91 -4.64
C ALA A 488 6.25 18.33 -4.64
N ALA A 489 5.95 17.45 -5.60
CA ALA A 489 4.67 16.73 -5.65
C ALA A 489 4.49 15.79 -4.45
N GLU A 490 5.55 15.14 -3.98
CA GLU A 490 5.51 14.32 -2.77
C GLU A 490 5.23 15.16 -1.52
N GLY A 491 5.90 16.30 -1.36
CA GLY A 491 5.63 17.22 -0.23
C GLY A 491 4.20 17.74 -0.21
N ALA A 492 3.67 18.13 -1.37
CA ALA A 492 2.28 18.53 -1.51
C ALA A 492 1.32 17.39 -1.12
N LEU A 493 1.59 16.16 -1.57
CA LEU A 493 0.79 14.99 -1.21
C LEU A 493 0.79 14.75 0.30
N LYS A 494 1.96 14.77 0.96
CA LYS A 494 2.04 14.58 2.42
C LYS A 494 1.25 15.64 3.19
N LEU A 495 1.35 16.90 2.79
CA LEU A 495 0.65 17.99 3.47
C LEU A 495 -0.88 17.88 3.28
N MET A 496 -1.33 17.48 2.09
CA MET A 496 -2.76 17.18 1.83
C MET A 496 -3.25 15.99 2.65
N GLU A 497 -2.49 14.90 2.71
CA GLU A 497 -2.87 13.68 3.42
C GLU A 497 -2.97 13.89 4.94
N VAL A 498 -2.01 14.60 5.54
CA VAL A 498 -1.86 14.65 7.01
C VAL A 498 -2.49 15.91 7.62
N ALA A 499 -2.39 17.05 6.95
CA ALA A 499 -2.88 18.33 7.47
C ALA A 499 -4.22 18.79 6.86
N TYR A 500 -4.63 18.17 5.75
CA TYR A 500 -5.81 18.55 4.94
C TYR A 500 -5.75 19.97 4.38
N ILE A 501 -4.53 20.48 4.15
CA ILE A 501 -4.32 21.79 3.52
C ILE A 501 -4.29 21.59 2.01
N PRO A 502 -5.10 22.35 1.24
CA PRO A 502 -5.06 22.30 -0.22
C PRO A 502 -3.66 22.64 -0.73
N CYS A 503 -3.09 21.75 -1.56
CA CYS A 503 -1.76 21.94 -2.12
C CYS A 503 -1.78 21.78 -3.63
N ILE A 504 -0.88 22.51 -4.30
CA ILE A 504 -0.61 22.35 -5.72
C ILE A 504 0.90 22.17 -5.88
N ALA A 505 1.32 21.24 -6.74
CA ALA A 505 2.72 21.06 -7.11
C ALA A 505 2.92 21.20 -8.61
N TYR A 506 3.90 22.00 -9.02
CA TYR A 506 4.26 22.20 -10.43
C TYR A 506 5.77 22.10 -10.63
N PRO A 507 6.23 21.60 -11.81
CA PRO A 507 7.57 21.91 -12.26
C PRO A 507 7.73 23.44 -12.30
N ALA A 508 8.76 23.99 -11.65
CA ALA A 508 8.85 25.44 -11.42
C ALA A 508 8.82 26.27 -12.73
N GLY A 509 9.30 25.70 -13.84
CA GLY A 509 9.28 26.35 -15.15
C GLY A 509 7.87 26.55 -15.74
N GLU A 510 6.89 25.77 -15.30
CA GLU A 510 5.50 25.87 -15.75
C GLU A 510 4.72 26.98 -15.05
N MET A 511 5.30 27.61 -14.02
CA MET A 511 4.61 28.58 -13.17
C MET A 511 3.94 29.70 -13.98
N LYS A 512 4.66 30.26 -14.95
CA LYS A 512 4.20 31.37 -15.80
C LYS A 512 3.13 30.98 -16.82
N HIS A 513 2.84 29.69 -16.99
CA HIS A 513 1.90 29.18 -17.99
C HIS A 513 0.45 29.08 -17.47
N GLY A 514 0.12 29.83 -16.40
CA GLY A 514 -1.20 29.88 -15.80
C GLY A 514 -1.18 29.85 -14.27
N PRO A 515 -0.51 28.87 -13.62
CA PRO A 515 -0.59 28.67 -12.17
C PRO A 515 -0.18 29.87 -11.32
N ILE A 516 0.70 30.74 -11.83
CA ILE A 516 1.14 31.96 -11.12
C ILE A 516 -0.03 32.93 -10.81
N ALA A 517 -1.15 32.83 -11.54
CA ALA A 517 -2.32 33.66 -11.31
C ALA A 517 -3.03 33.36 -9.97
N LEU A 518 -2.72 32.24 -9.33
CA LEU A 518 -3.24 31.87 -8.01
C LEU A 518 -2.49 32.56 -6.86
N LEU A 519 -1.37 33.24 -7.16
CA LEU A 519 -0.58 33.90 -6.11
C LEU A 519 -1.22 35.23 -5.73
N GLU A 520 -1.54 35.33 -4.45
CA GLU A 520 -1.93 36.55 -3.74
C GLU A 520 -0.80 36.99 -2.79
N GLU A 521 -0.89 38.22 -2.28
CA GLU A 521 0.04 38.75 -1.27
C GLU A 521 0.07 37.83 -0.03
N GLY A 522 1.27 37.39 0.35
CA GLY A 522 1.50 36.48 1.46
C GLY A 522 1.31 35.00 1.15
N SER A 523 0.96 34.61 -0.09
CA SER A 523 0.77 33.20 -0.46
C SER A 523 2.01 32.36 -0.16
N PRO A 524 1.90 31.25 0.59
CA PRO A 524 3.04 30.41 0.93
C PRO A 524 3.48 29.58 -0.28
N VAL A 525 4.74 29.74 -0.68
CA VAL A 525 5.36 28.97 -1.75
C VAL A 525 6.61 28.25 -1.21
N ILE A 526 6.66 26.94 -1.37
CA ILE A 526 7.78 26.10 -0.97
C ILE A 526 8.56 25.71 -2.22
N VAL A 527 9.81 26.16 -2.30
CA VAL A 527 10.69 25.92 -3.45
C VAL A 527 11.81 24.98 -3.05
N ILE A 528 12.08 23.97 -3.88
CA ILE A 528 13.16 23.01 -3.70
C ILE A 528 14.22 23.29 -4.78
N ALA A 529 15.39 23.78 -4.37
CA ALA A 529 16.50 24.11 -5.26
C ALA A 529 17.86 23.72 -4.63
N PRO A 530 18.20 22.41 -4.58
CA PRO A 530 19.53 21.97 -4.18
C PRO A 530 20.58 22.48 -5.18
N ARG A 531 21.86 22.36 -4.82
CA ARG A 531 22.97 22.71 -5.70
C ARG A 531 23.07 21.70 -6.85
N ASP A 532 22.38 21.98 -7.94
CA ASP A 532 22.39 21.17 -9.16
C ASP A 532 22.42 22.04 -10.43
N ALA A 533 22.40 21.40 -11.60
CA ALA A 533 22.46 22.08 -12.89
C ALA A 533 21.22 22.95 -13.22
N LEU A 534 20.14 22.85 -12.44
CA LEU A 534 18.88 23.56 -12.64
C LEU A 534 18.63 24.65 -11.58
N GLN A 535 19.48 24.77 -10.57
CA GLN A 535 19.33 25.69 -9.44
C GLN A 535 19.05 27.12 -9.90
N ASP A 536 19.89 27.70 -10.76
CA ASP A 536 19.71 29.07 -11.26
C ASP A 536 18.35 29.30 -11.94
N LYS A 537 17.86 28.29 -12.68
CA LYS A 537 16.54 28.36 -13.33
C LYS A 537 15.42 28.31 -12.30
N THR A 538 15.54 27.45 -11.29
CA THR A 538 14.58 27.38 -10.19
C THR A 538 14.56 28.67 -9.36
N LEU A 539 15.72 29.29 -9.12
CA LEU A 539 15.82 30.57 -8.43
C LEU A 539 15.20 31.72 -9.24
N SER A 540 15.31 31.70 -10.58
CA SER A 540 14.57 32.62 -11.44
C SER A 540 13.06 32.51 -11.23
N ASN A 541 12.53 31.28 -11.17
CA ASN A 541 11.10 31.07 -10.90
C ASN A 541 10.69 31.47 -9.48
N LEU A 542 11.58 31.29 -8.50
CA LEU A 542 11.38 31.79 -7.14
C LEU A 542 11.19 33.32 -7.13
N GLN A 543 12.04 34.07 -7.86
CA GLN A 543 11.92 35.52 -7.93
C GLN A 543 10.62 35.97 -8.60
N GLU A 544 10.15 35.23 -9.61
CA GLU A 544 8.84 35.47 -10.25
C GLU A 544 7.69 35.34 -9.24
N CYS A 545 7.73 34.35 -8.34
CA CYS A 545 6.74 34.21 -7.27
C CYS A 545 6.80 35.39 -6.29
N LYS A 546 8.00 35.79 -5.84
CA LYS A 546 8.16 36.93 -4.93
C LYS A 546 7.66 38.23 -5.54
N ALA A 547 7.89 38.44 -6.85
CA ALA A 547 7.38 39.60 -7.59
C ALA A 547 5.84 39.64 -7.70
N ARG A 548 5.14 38.60 -7.23
CA ARG A 548 3.67 38.51 -7.11
C ARG A 548 3.19 38.44 -5.67
N GLY A 549 4.03 38.85 -4.72
CA GLY A 549 3.65 38.94 -3.31
C GLY A 549 3.75 37.62 -2.55
N ALA A 550 4.23 36.54 -3.17
CA ALA A 550 4.38 35.27 -2.47
C ALA A 550 5.46 35.34 -1.37
N ARG A 551 5.18 34.67 -0.26
CA ARG A 551 6.15 34.42 0.81
C ARG A 551 6.82 33.08 0.57
N VAL A 552 8.13 33.08 0.33
CA VAL A 552 8.84 31.91 -0.18
C VAL A 552 9.73 31.26 0.88
N ALA A 553 9.53 29.96 1.10
CA ALA A 553 10.46 29.10 1.81
C ALA A 553 11.31 28.30 0.80
N LEU A 554 12.62 28.29 1.00
CA LEU A 554 13.57 27.64 0.09
C LEU A 554 14.30 26.50 0.78
N ILE A 555 14.10 25.29 0.27
CA ILE A 555 14.87 24.10 0.61
C ILE A 555 16.08 24.05 -0.33
N HIS A 556 17.28 24.17 0.22
CA HIS A 556 18.52 24.23 -0.57
C HIS A 556 19.70 23.54 0.14
N THR A 557 20.80 23.35 -0.58
CA THR A 557 22.02 22.75 -0.03
C THR A 557 22.66 23.63 1.05
N ALA A 558 23.03 23.07 2.19
CA ALA A 558 23.72 23.75 3.28
C ALA A 558 25.03 24.41 2.80
N GLY A 559 25.31 25.61 3.29
CA GLY A 559 26.47 26.41 2.87
C GLY A 559 26.31 27.11 1.51
N ASP A 560 25.19 26.93 0.83
CA ASP A 560 24.88 27.65 -0.41
C ASP A 560 24.31 29.06 -0.10
N PRO A 561 24.89 30.15 -0.67
CA PRO A 561 24.42 31.52 -0.41
C PRO A 561 23.01 31.82 -0.95
N VAL A 562 22.41 30.92 -1.74
CA VAL A 562 21.08 31.13 -2.34
C VAL A 562 19.95 31.26 -1.33
N GLY A 563 20.15 30.80 -0.08
CA GLY A 563 19.18 30.97 1.01
C GLY A 563 18.76 32.43 1.22
N ARG A 564 19.63 33.40 0.89
CA ARG A 564 19.34 34.84 0.99
C ARG A 564 18.21 35.34 0.08
N TYR A 565 17.83 34.56 -0.93
CA TYR A 565 16.77 34.93 -1.87
C TYR A 565 15.36 34.63 -1.32
N ALA A 566 15.27 33.77 -0.30
CA ALA A 566 14.02 33.33 0.30
C ALA A 566 13.66 34.15 1.54
N ASP A 567 12.37 34.13 1.91
CA ASP A 567 11.90 34.70 3.17
C ASP A 567 12.17 33.72 4.34
N LEU A 568 12.23 32.42 4.04
CA LEU A 568 12.67 31.37 4.97
C LEU A 568 13.67 30.44 4.28
N SER A 569 14.81 30.24 4.93
CA SER A 569 15.89 29.39 4.45
C SER A 569 15.89 28.05 5.19
N ILE A 570 15.85 26.94 4.44
CA ILE A 570 15.83 25.58 4.98
C ILE A 570 17.00 24.79 4.37
N PRO A 571 18.18 24.80 5.01
CA PRO A 571 19.35 24.09 4.51
C PRO A 571 19.22 22.58 4.74
N VAL A 572 19.56 21.78 3.72
CA VAL A 572 19.73 20.32 3.81
C VAL A 572 21.19 19.93 3.52
N PRO A 573 21.71 18.83 4.07
CA PRO A 573 23.09 18.42 3.85
C PRO A 573 23.47 18.28 2.36
N ASP A 574 24.72 18.62 2.03
CA ASP A 574 25.23 18.51 0.68
C ASP A 574 25.35 17.05 0.24
N THR A 575 24.99 16.79 -1.02
CA THR A 575 25.05 15.45 -1.60
C THR A 575 25.13 15.50 -3.11
N HIS A 576 25.54 14.40 -3.73
CA HIS A 576 25.50 14.27 -5.18
C HIS A 576 24.06 14.54 -5.70
N PRO A 577 23.86 15.34 -6.76
CA PRO A 577 22.53 15.76 -7.20
C PRO A 577 21.53 14.62 -7.41
N PHE A 578 21.98 13.45 -7.88
CA PHE A 578 21.13 12.26 -8.03
C PHE A 578 20.51 11.76 -6.72
N PHE A 579 21.14 12.02 -5.58
CA PHE A 579 20.65 11.59 -4.26
C PHE A 579 20.01 12.74 -3.47
N SER A 580 20.01 13.96 -4.00
CA SER A 580 19.34 15.11 -3.38
C SER A 580 17.87 14.84 -3.02
N PRO A 581 17.06 14.06 -3.79
CA PRO A 581 15.68 13.74 -3.40
C PRO A 581 15.54 13.08 -2.02
N LEU A 582 16.54 12.30 -1.60
CA LEU A 582 16.54 11.60 -0.31
C LEU A 582 16.73 12.55 0.88
N LEU A 583 17.25 13.77 0.64
CA LEU A 583 17.47 14.79 1.67
C LEU A 583 16.40 15.87 1.59
N THR A 584 16.07 16.34 0.38
CA THR A 584 15.10 17.43 0.19
C THR A 584 13.65 17.05 0.54
N VAL A 585 13.34 15.75 0.67
CA VAL A 585 12.02 15.27 1.11
C VAL A 585 11.83 15.39 2.63
N LEU A 586 12.91 15.39 3.42
CA LEU A 586 12.85 15.37 4.89
C LEU A 586 12.17 16.62 5.47
N PRO A 587 12.50 17.87 5.04
CA PRO A 587 11.77 19.05 5.50
C PRO A 587 10.27 18.97 5.21
N LEU A 588 9.89 18.38 4.08
CA LEU A 588 8.49 18.29 3.63
C LEU A 588 7.69 17.29 4.47
N GLN A 589 8.31 16.15 4.83
CA GLN A 589 7.71 15.17 5.73
C GLN A 589 7.52 15.75 7.14
N LEU A 590 8.53 16.45 7.67
CA LEU A 590 8.45 17.13 8.97
C LEU A 590 7.40 18.25 8.95
N LEU A 591 7.32 19.02 7.86
CA LEU A 591 6.29 20.04 7.67
C LEU A 591 4.89 19.43 7.76
N ALA A 592 4.62 18.37 6.99
CA ALA A 592 3.31 17.71 6.98
C ALA A 592 2.93 17.18 8.36
N TYR A 593 3.88 16.52 9.04
CA TYR A 593 3.69 16.02 10.41
C TYR A 593 3.35 17.13 11.39
N ARG A 594 4.16 18.19 11.44
CA ARG A 594 4.00 19.29 12.41
C ARG A 594 2.76 20.14 12.10
N ALA A 595 2.42 20.35 10.82
CA ALA A 595 1.19 21.04 10.42
C ALA A 595 -0.07 20.24 10.79
N GLY A 596 -0.08 18.93 10.57
CA GLY A 596 -1.17 18.06 11.02
C GLY A 596 -1.35 18.12 12.54
N LEU A 597 -0.25 18.14 13.29
CA LEU A 597 -0.28 18.22 14.76
C LEU A 597 -0.84 19.57 15.22
N ALA A 598 -0.36 20.67 14.64
CA ALA A 598 -0.83 22.03 14.95
C ALA A 598 -2.33 22.21 14.68
N LEU A 599 -2.87 21.49 13.69
CA LEU A 599 -4.29 21.50 13.32
C LEU A 599 -5.12 20.42 14.05
N GLY A 600 -4.54 19.68 15.01
CA GLY A 600 -5.22 18.65 15.79
C GLY A 600 -5.72 17.46 14.95
N ARG A 601 -4.98 17.06 13.91
CA ARG A 601 -5.33 15.95 13.01
C ARG A 601 -4.82 14.60 13.55
N ASP A 602 -5.50 13.51 13.19
CA ASP A 602 -4.99 12.15 13.41
C ASP A 602 -3.87 11.88 12.40
N ILE A 603 -2.63 11.91 12.89
CA ILE A 603 -1.41 11.80 12.08
C ILE A 603 -1.22 10.41 11.49
N ASP A 604 -1.51 9.38 12.28
CA ASP A 604 -1.22 8.00 11.88
C ASP A 604 -2.37 7.42 11.05
N ARG A 605 -3.60 7.92 11.24
CA ARG A 605 -4.81 7.48 10.53
C ARG A 605 -5.64 8.66 10.03
N PRO A 606 -5.20 9.37 8.98
CA PRO A 606 -5.95 10.48 8.42
C PRO A 606 -7.30 10.03 7.87
N ARG A 607 -8.31 10.91 7.96
CA ARG A 607 -9.68 10.62 7.51
C ARG A 607 -9.71 10.27 6.02
N ASN A 608 -10.62 9.38 5.63
CA ASN A 608 -10.86 8.96 4.25
C ASN A 608 -9.67 8.27 3.55
N LEU A 609 -8.55 8.01 4.24
CA LEU A 609 -7.39 7.30 3.71
C LEU A 609 -7.18 5.95 4.41
N ALA A 610 -6.69 4.97 3.65
CA ALA A 610 -6.22 3.69 4.16
C ALA A 610 -4.75 3.48 3.77
N LYS A 611 -4.00 2.71 4.56
CA LYS A 611 -2.57 2.46 4.27
C LYS A 611 -2.33 1.84 2.89
N SER A 612 -3.24 0.98 2.44
CA SER A 612 -3.19 0.33 1.13
C SER A 612 -4.55 0.35 0.45
N VAL A 613 -4.59 0.80 -0.80
CA VAL A 613 -5.76 0.77 -1.67
C VAL A 613 -5.75 -0.54 -2.46
N THR A 614 -6.65 -1.45 -2.14
CA THR A 614 -6.63 -2.86 -2.58
C THR A 614 -7.92 -3.25 -3.30
N VAL A 615 -8.79 -2.26 -3.51
CA VAL A 615 -9.97 -2.31 -4.35
C VAL A 615 -9.88 -1.12 -5.30
N GLU A 616 -10.48 -1.26 -6.48
CA GLU A 616 -10.59 -0.20 -7.48
C GLU A 616 -11.70 0.80 -7.13
#